data_AF-A0A373G472-F1
#
_entry.id   AF-A0A373G472-F1
#
_cell.length_a   1.000
_cell.length_b   1.000
_cell.length_c   1.000
_cell.angle_alpha   90.00
_cell.angle_beta   90.00
_cell.angle_gamma   90.00
#
_symmetry.space_group_name_H-M   'P 1'
#
loop_
_entity.id
_entity.type
_entity.pdbx_description
1 polymer ?
#
loop_
_entity_poly.entity_id
_entity_poly.type
_entity_poly.pdbx_seq_one_letter_code
_entity_poly.pdbx_strand_id
1 'polypeptide(L)'
;MNENKRIAFNSVIIYLRLCVVSLISIILSRVVLDALGVSDFGLYNVVGGIVLLLNVINSSMTSTTYRYLAFEIGKKENGNPNKIFNTSRIIHLAFAALIVLVGEPLGELYIINYLNVVSESIPDAQFVFRLSIIAAAINTIFVPIKDYWLHTRNLELQHSLI
;
A
#
# COMPACT_ATOMS: atom_id res chain seq x y z
N MET A 1 0.07 -11.99 -32.38
CA MET A 1 0.11 -10.52 -32.15
C MET A 1 1.55 -10.16 -31.76
N ASN A 2 2.20 -9.22 -32.46
CA ASN A 2 3.60 -8.87 -32.20
C ASN A 2 3.75 -8.33 -30.76
N GLU A 3 4.83 -8.64 -30.05
CA GLU A 3 4.98 -8.30 -28.61
C GLU A 3 4.80 -6.80 -28.34
N ASN A 4 5.36 -5.96 -29.23
CA ASN A 4 5.21 -4.50 -29.18
C ASN A 4 3.75 -4.04 -29.25
N LYS A 5 2.90 -4.70 -30.05
CA LYS A 5 1.47 -4.38 -30.12
C LYS A 5 0.75 -4.76 -28.82
N ARG A 6 1.17 -5.82 -28.14
CA ARG A 6 0.60 -6.26 -26.85
C ARG A 6 0.96 -5.28 -25.73
N ILE A 7 2.21 -4.82 -25.69
CA ILE A 7 2.68 -3.81 -24.74
C ILE A 7 1.94 -2.48 -24.96
N ALA A 8 1.81 -2.03 -26.21
CA ALA A 8 1.08 -0.81 -26.55
C ALA A 8 -0.40 -0.89 -26.14
N PHE A 9 -1.08 -1.99 -26.46
CA PHE A 9 -2.49 -2.18 -26.11
C PHE A 9 -2.72 -2.18 -24.58
N ASN A 10 -1.89 -2.89 -23.83
CA ASN A 10 -1.95 -2.89 -22.36
C ASN A 10 -1.71 -1.48 -21.78
N SER A 11 -0.76 -0.74 -22.34
CA SER A 11 -0.46 0.62 -21.90
C SER A 11 -1.66 1.55 -22.14
N VAL A 12 -2.29 1.46 -23.31
CA VAL A 12 -3.50 2.23 -23.64
C VAL A 12 -4.65 1.92 -22.67
N ILE A 13 -4.87 0.64 -22.34
CA ILE A 13 -5.88 0.25 -21.35
C ILE A 13 -5.60 0.87 -19.98
N ILE A 14 -4.34 0.86 -19.53
CA ILE A 14 -3.95 1.45 -18.23
C ILE A 14 -4.21 2.96 -18.22
N TYR A 15 -3.85 3.68 -19.29
CA TYR A 15 -4.11 5.12 -19.39
C TYR A 15 -5.59 5.44 -19.48
N LEU A 16 -6.37 4.67 -20.24
CA LEU A 16 -7.81 4.86 -20.32
C LEU A 16 -8.47 4.65 -18.95
N ARG A 17 -8.08 3.59 -18.22
CA ARG A 17 -8.54 3.32 -16.86
C ARG A 17 -8.21 4.50 -15.93
N LEU A 18 -7.00 5.04 -16.00
CA LEU A 18 -6.58 6.18 -15.19
C LEU A 18 -7.48 7.40 -15.44
N CYS A 19 -7.77 7.73 -16.70
CA CYS A 19 -8.66 8.82 -17.05
C CYS A 19 -10.07 8.61 -16.50
N VAL A 20 -10.65 7.42 -16.71
CA VAL A 20 -12.01 7.08 -16.26
C VAL A 20 -12.11 7.14 -14.73
N VAL A 21 -11.17 6.53 -14.01
CA VAL A 21 -11.14 6.57 -12.53
C VAL A 21 -11.04 8.01 -12.04
N SER A 22 -10.17 8.83 -12.65
CA SER A 22 -9.98 10.22 -12.24
C SER A 22 -11.25 11.08 -12.46
N LEU A 23 -11.93 10.91 -13.60
CA LEU A 23 -13.21 11.58 -13.88
C LEU A 23 -14.28 11.19 -12.86
N ILE A 24 -14.41 9.90 -12.58
CA ILE A 24 -15.37 9.40 -11.57
C ILE A 24 -15.03 9.96 -10.19
N SER A 25 -13.76 9.98 -9.78
CA SER A 25 -13.32 10.53 -8.49
C SER A 25 -13.70 11.99 -8.31
N ILE A 26 -13.59 12.82 -9.37
CA ILE A 26 -13.99 14.24 -9.31
C ILE A 26 -15.50 14.38 -9.07
N ILE A 27 -16.32 13.58 -9.75
CA ILE A 27 -17.79 13.60 -9.59
C ILE A 27 -18.17 13.07 -8.20
N LEU A 28 -17.56 11.96 -7.79
CA LEU A 28 -17.80 11.32 -6.50
C LEU A 28 -17.45 12.25 -5.34
N SER A 29 -16.40 13.07 -5.46
CA SER A 29 -16.04 14.07 -4.45
C SER A 29 -17.19 15.00 -4.10
N ARG A 30 -18.06 15.37 -5.05
CA ARG A 30 -19.23 16.22 -4.80
C ARG A 30 -20.36 15.45 -4.13
N VAL A 31 -20.65 14.26 -4.63
CA VAL A 31 -21.70 13.39 -4.06
C VAL A 31 -21.39 13.03 -2.61
N VAL A 32 -20.13 12.72 -2.31
CA VAL A 32 -19.67 12.41 -0.95
C VAL A 32 -19.81 13.64 -0.05
N LEU A 33 -19.42 14.83 -0.53
CA LEU A 33 -19.61 16.08 0.22
C LEU A 33 -21.09 16.38 0.51
N ASP A 34 -21.98 16.17 -0.47
CA ASP A 34 -23.42 16.42 -0.31
C ASP A 34 -24.08 15.38 0.63
N ALA A 35 -23.58 14.15 0.67
CA ALA A 35 -24.11 13.08 1.51
C ALA A 35 -23.63 13.15 2.97
N LEU A 36 -22.37 13.54 3.19
CA LEU A 36 -21.72 13.56 4.51
C LEU A 36 -21.73 14.96 5.15
N GLY A 37 -21.90 16.02 4.36
CA GLY A 37 -21.72 17.38 4.84
C GLY A 37 -20.24 17.75 5.03
N VAL A 38 -19.99 19.01 5.36
CA VAL A 38 -18.63 19.58 5.38
C VAL A 38 -17.74 18.99 6.48
N SER A 39 -18.30 18.64 7.66
CA SER A 39 -17.53 18.05 8.77
C SER A 39 -16.98 16.67 8.42
N ASP A 40 -17.87 15.78 7.95
CA ASP A 40 -17.56 14.37 7.76
C ASP A 40 -16.79 14.14 6.45
N PHE A 41 -16.90 15.07 5.49
CA PHE A 41 -16.01 15.12 4.33
C PHE A 41 -14.56 15.42 4.71
N GLY A 42 -14.33 16.25 5.74
CA GLY A 42 -13.00 16.49 6.29
C GLY A 42 -12.38 15.20 6.84
N LEU A 43 -13.16 14.44 7.60
CA LEU A 43 -12.76 13.13 8.12
C LEU A 43 -12.44 12.13 6.99
N TYR A 44 -13.30 12.02 5.98
CA TYR A 44 -13.08 11.13 4.82
C TYR A 44 -11.75 11.39 4.11
N ASN A 45 -11.38 12.66 3.91
CA ASN A 45 -10.13 13.02 3.23
C ASN A 45 -8.89 12.70 4.08
N VAL A 46 -8.96 12.88 5.40
CA VAL A 46 -7.86 12.53 6.31
C VAL A 46 -7.59 11.04 6.29
N VAL A 47 -8.64 10.25 6.46
CA VAL A 47 -8.56 8.78 6.43
C VAL A 47 -8.04 8.31 5.07
N GLY A 48 -8.61 8.84 3.98
CA GLY A 48 -8.18 8.54 2.62
C GLY A 48 -6.71 8.88 2.36
N GLY A 49 -6.24 10.04 2.84
CA GLY A 49 -4.86 10.48 2.68
C GLY A 49 -3.86 9.60 3.43
N ILE A 50 -4.14 9.26 4.69
CA ILE A 50 -3.30 8.37 5.48
C ILE A 50 -3.25 6.98 4.86
N VAL A 51 -4.40 6.41 4.51
CA VAL A 51 -4.47 5.09 3.85
C VAL A 51 -3.72 5.09 2.53
N LEU A 52 -3.82 6.17 1.73
CA LEU A 52 -3.10 6.30 0.46
C LEU A 52 -1.58 6.29 0.68
N LEU A 53 -1.06 7.10 1.61
CA LEU A 53 0.37 7.15 1.92
C LEU A 53 0.90 5.79 2.39
N LEU A 54 0.17 5.13 3.28
CA LEU A 54 0.51 3.81 3.79
C LEU A 54 0.53 2.75 2.67
N ASN A 55 -0.39 2.85 1.71
CA ASN A 55 -0.46 1.94 0.58
C ASN A 55 0.73 2.12 -0.38
N VAL A 56 1.12 3.38 -0.64
CA VAL A 56 2.30 3.69 -1.47
C VAL A 56 3.57 3.09 -0.86
N ILE A 57 3.76 3.27 0.46
CA ILE A 57 4.91 2.70 1.18
C ILE A 57 4.91 1.17 1.07
N ASN A 58 3.78 0.51 1.35
CA ASN A 58 3.66 -0.95 1.26
C ASN A 58 3.91 -1.47 -0.16
N SER A 59 3.44 -0.77 -1.19
CA SER A 59 3.66 -1.13 -2.60
C SER A 59 5.14 -1.06 -2.99
N SER A 60 5.83 0.02 -2.58
CA SER A 60 7.27 0.18 -2.81
C SER A 60 8.10 -0.92 -2.13
N MET A 61 7.74 -1.27 -0.89
CA MET A 61 8.39 -2.34 -0.12
C MET A 61 8.19 -3.72 -0.74
N THR A 62 6.97 -4.01 -1.21
CA THR A 62 6.66 -5.25 -1.93
C THR A 62 7.51 -5.36 -3.19
N SER A 63 7.57 -4.29 -4.00
CA SER A 63 8.39 -4.28 -5.22
C SER A 63 9.87 -4.50 -4.94
N THR A 64 10.40 -3.88 -3.88
CA THR A 64 11.81 -4.00 -3.51
C THR A 64 12.15 -5.42 -3.03
N THR A 65 11.33 -5.98 -2.14
CA THR A 65 11.51 -7.36 -1.63
C THR A 65 11.49 -8.37 -2.75
N TYR A 66 10.51 -8.24 -3.66
CA TYR A 66 10.37 -9.10 -4.83
C TYR A 66 11.63 -9.07 -5.71
N ARG A 67 12.18 -7.87 -5.98
CA ARG A 67 13.38 -7.73 -6.82
C ARG A 67 14.60 -8.42 -6.21
N TYR A 68 14.84 -8.26 -4.90
CA TYR A 68 15.96 -8.92 -4.24
C TYR A 68 15.78 -10.43 -4.16
N LEU A 69 14.56 -10.88 -3.87
CA LEU A 69 14.25 -12.31 -3.80
C LEU A 69 14.43 -12.96 -5.17
N ALA A 70 13.83 -12.39 -6.22
CA ALA A 70 13.96 -12.88 -7.59
C ALA A 70 15.40 -12.91 -8.09
N PHE A 71 16.23 -11.93 -7.73
CA PHE A 71 17.64 -11.90 -8.10
C PHE A 71 18.43 -13.07 -7.48
N GLU A 72 18.24 -13.37 -6.19
CA GLU A 72 18.93 -14.49 -5.55
C GLU A 72 18.40 -15.84 -6.04
N ILE A 73 17.11 -15.96 -6.35
CA ILE A 73 16.56 -17.19 -6.96
C ILE A 73 17.16 -17.42 -8.35
N GLY A 74 17.32 -16.37 -9.15
CA GLY A 74 17.91 -16.45 -10.49
C GLY A 74 19.35 -16.99 -10.52
N LYS A 75 20.06 -16.96 -9.38
CA LYS A 75 21.41 -17.53 -9.24
C LYS A 75 21.46 -19.05 -9.07
N LYS A 76 20.31 -19.73 -8.97
CA LYS A 76 20.19 -21.18 -8.78
C LYS A 76 21.08 -21.68 -7.62
N GLU A 77 22.05 -22.56 -7.90
CA GLU A 77 22.92 -23.17 -6.87
C GLU A 77 23.81 -22.18 -6.10
N ASN A 78 24.08 -21.00 -6.67
CA ASN A 78 24.87 -19.95 -6.00
C ASN A 78 24.01 -18.94 -5.23
N GLY A 79 22.69 -19.08 -5.26
CA GLY A 79 21.73 -18.18 -4.63
C GLY A 79 21.38 -18.58 -3.20
N ASN A 80 21.02 -17.60 -2.37
CA ASN A 80 20.46 -17.86 -1.04
C ASN A 80 19.17 -17.07 -0.77
N PRO A 81 18.02 -17.51 -1.32
CA PRO A 81 16.73 -16.83 -1.12
C PRO A 81 16.29 -16.81 0.35
N ASN A 82 16.63 -17.84 1.14
CA ASN A 82 16.30 -17.90 2.56
C ASN A 82 16.97 -16.77 3.36
N LYS A 83 18.21 -16.43 3.03
CA LYS A 83 18.93 -15.30 3.65
C LYS A 83 18.24 -13.97 3.35
N ILE A 84 17.81 -13.76 2.10
CA ILE A 84 17.08 -12.55 1.71
C ILE A 84 15.74 -12.48 2.42
N PHE A 85 14.97 -13.57 2.43
CA PHE A 85 13.68 -13.62 3.12
C PHE A 85 13.80 -13.27 4.61
N ASN A 86 14.77 -13.86 5.33
CA ASN A 86 14.98 -13.57 6.75
C ASN A 86 15.42 -12.12 6.99
N THR A 87 16.30 -11.59 6.14
CA THR A 87 16.75 -10.19 6.20
C THR A 87 15.58 -9.24 5.94
N SER A 88 14.78 -9.49 4.90
CA SER A 88 13.59 -8.71 4.58
C SER A 88 12.57 -8.75 5.71
N ARG A 89 12.34 -9.91 6.35
CA ARG A 89 11.45 -10.02 7.51
C ARG A 89 11.89 -9.12 8.67
N ILE A 90 13.19 -9.08 8.97
CA ILE A 90 13.74 -8.21 10.03
C ILE A 90 13.57 -6.73 9.66
N ILE A 91 13.87 -6.35 8.41
CA ILE A 91 13.72 -4.97 7.93
C ILE A 91 12.26 -4.52 8.01
N HIS A 92 11.32 -5.35 7.57
CA HIS A 92 9.89 -5.01 7.60
C HIS A 92 9.35 -4.95 9.04
N LEU A 93 9.84 -5.80 9.94
CA LEU A 93 9.49 -5.72 11.35
C LEU A 93 10.01 -4.42 12.00
N ALA A 94 11.27 -4.06 11.73
CA ALA A 94 11.85 -2.81 12.19
C ALA A 94 11.11 -1.59 11.61
N PHE A 95 10.70 -1.66 10.34
CA PHE A 95 9.96 -0.58 9.70
C PHE A 95 8.52 -0.46 10.20
N ALA A 96 7.84 -1.59 10.47
CA ALA A 96 6.53 -1.57 11.12
C ALA A 96 6.59 -0.93 12.52
N ALA A 97 7.64 -1.23 13.29
CA ALA A 97 7.89 -0.56 14.56
C ALA A 97 8.12 0.95 14.37
N LEU A 98 8.88 1.34 13.35
CA LEU A 98 9.11 2.76 13.00
C LEU A 98 7.81 3.48 12.62
N ILE A 99 6.94 2.86 11.82
CA ILE A 99 5.62 3.41 11.45
C ILE A 99 4.80 3.72 12.69
N VAL A 100 4.78 2.83 13.69
CA VAL A 100 4.02 3.07 14.93
C VAL A 100 4.71 4.13 15.79
N LEU A 101 6.01 4.01 16.02
CA LEU A 101 6.77 4.91 16.90
C LEU A 101 6.79 6.36 16.41
N VAL A 102 6.81 6.57 15.09
CA VAL A 102 6.85 7.90 14.48
C VAL A 102 5.46 8.35 14.04
N GLY A 103 4.65 7.44 13.52
CA GLY A 103 3.32 7.74 12.99
C GLY A 103 2.36 8.19 14.08
N GLU A 104 2.28 7.50 15.22
CA GLU A 104 1.42 7.89 16.33
C GLU A 104 1.66 9.35 16.79
N PRO A 105 2.87 9.75 17.21
CA PRO A 105 3.09 11.11 17.71
C PRO A 105 2.95 12.19 16.63
N LEU A 106 3.40 11.93 15.40
CA LEU A 106 3.27 12.92 14.33
C LEU A 106 1.83 13.07 13.85
N GLY A 107 1.08 11.98 13.76
CA GLY A 107 -0.30 12.02 13.34
C GLY A 107 -1.22 12.62 14.40
N GLU A 108 -0.99 12.31 15.69
CA GLU A 108 -1.74 12.95 16.77
C GLU A 108 -1.46 14.47 16.81
N LEU A 109 -0.21 14.90 16.62
CA LEU A 109 0.15 16.31 16.49
C LEU A 109 -0.57 16.98 15.30
N TYR A 110 -0.64 16.29 14.16
CA TYR A 110 -1.31 16.78 12.96
C TYR A 110 -2.82 16.94 13.17
N ILE A 111 -3.47 15.92 13.71
CA ILE A 111 -4.92 15.90 13.95
C ILE A 111 -5.34 16.98 14.94
N ILE A 112 -4.55 17.24 15.98
CA ILE A 112 -4.91 18.22 17.00
C ILE A 112 -4.64 19.66 16.54
N ASN A 113 -3.52 19.92 15.86
CA ASN A 113 -3.05 21.29 15.62
C ASN A 113 -3.25 21.81 14.19
N TYR A 114 -3.31 20.92 13.20
CA TYR A 114 -3.31 21.30 11.78
C TYR A 114 -4.57 20.86 11.05
N LEU A 115 -5.33 19.92 11.62
CA LEU A 115 -6.55 19.46 11.00
C LEU A 115 -7.70 20.43 11.27
N ASN A 116 -8.15 21.10 10.22
CA ASN A 116 -9.28 22.01 10.28
C ASN A 116 -10.60 21.24 10.11
N VAL A 117 -11.09 20.67 11.22
CA VAL A 117 -12.37 19.95 11.32
C VAL A 117 -13.16 20.46 12.52
N VAL A 118 -14.47 20.21 12.52
CA VAL A 118 -15.33 20.52 13.66
C VAL A 118 -14.85 19.72 14.87
N SER A 119 -14.76 20.36 16.04
CA SER A 119 -14.19 19.76 17.26
C SER A 119 -14.86 18.44 17.67
N GLU A 120 -16.11 18.23 17.29
CA GLU A 120 -16.86 17.00 17.55
C GLU A 120 -16.34 15.78 16.77
N SER A 121 -15.69 15.99 15.61
CA SER A 121 -15.17 14.91 14.75
C SER A 121 -13.71 14.55 15.05
N ILE A 122 -13.02 15.28 15.92
CA ILE A 122 -11.62 15.01 16.29
C ILE A 122 -11.43 13.62 16.90
N PRO A 123 -12.26 13.16 17.86
CA PRO A 123 -12.14 11.81 18.42
C PRO A 123 -12.28 10.71 17.36
N ASP A 124 -13.20 10.88 16.41
CA ASP A 124 -13.40 9.93 15.32
C ASP A 124 -12.19 9.90 14.37
N ALA A 125 -11.61 11.06 14.05
CA ALA A 125 -10.39 11.16 13.28
C ALA A 125 -9.21 10.45 13.95
N GLN A 126 -9.03 10.64 15.26
CA GLN A 126 -8.00 9.96 16.03
C GLN A 126 -8.20 8.45 16.06
N PHE A 127 -9.43 7.99 16.25
CA PHE A 127 -9.76 6.57 16.26
C PHE A 127 -9.42 5.89 14.93
N VAL A 128 -9.88 6.48 13.81
CA VAL A 128 -9.61 5.92 12.48
C VAL A 128 -8.13 6.01 12.14
N PHE A 129 -7.44 7.07 12.56
CA PHE A 129 -5.99 7.21 12.38
C PHE A 129 -5.22 6.09 13.07
N ARG A 130 -5.49 5.82 14.35
CA ARG A 130 -4.84 4.75 15.12
C ARG A 130 -5.08 3.38 14.49
N LEU A 131 -6.32 3.09 14.07
CA LEU A 131 -6.63 1.85 13.35
C LEU A 131 -5.89 1.75 12.01
N SER A 132 -5.75 2.86 11.29
CA SER A 132 -5.02 2.91 10.01
C SER A 132 -3.53 2.64 10.19
N ILE A 133 -2.90 3.23 11.21
CA ILE A 133 -1.49 2.99 11.56
C ILE A 133 -1.27 1.52 11.94
N ILE A 134 -2.13 0.94 12.78
CA ILE A 134 -2.06 -0.47 13.15
C ILE A 134 -2.22 -1.36 11.92
N ALA A 135 -3.23 -1.09 11.08
CA ALA A 135 -3.46 -1.84 9.85
C ALA A 135 -2.27 -1.74 8.89
N ALA A 136 -1.61 -0.58 8.81
CA ALA A 136 -0.38 -0.43 8.04
C ALA A 136 0.77 -1.26 8.59
N ALA A 137 1.03 -1.17 9.89
CA ALA A 137 2.10 -1.95 10.53
C ALA A 137 1.89 -3.45 10.31
N ILE A 138 0.66 -3.94 10.49
CA ILE A 138 0.27 -5.32 10.18
C ILE A 138 0.55 -5.64 8.71
N ASN A 139 0.09 -4.81 7.77
CA ASN A 139 0.31 -5.03 6.34
C ASN A 139 1.79 -5.10 5.98
N THR A 140 2.61 -4.20 6.53
CA THR A 140 4.06 -4.16 6.33
C THR A 140 4.73 -5.44 6.83
N ILE A 141 4.35 -5.96 8.00
CA ILE A 141 4.86 -7.23 8.52
C ILE A 141 4.54 -8.39 7.58
N PHE A 142 3.36 -8.38 6.95
CA PHE A 142 2.91 -9.44 6.04
C PHE A 142 3.46 -9.34 4.61
N VAL A 143 4.11 -8.24 4.21
CA VAL A 143 4.73 -8.09 2.87
C VAL A 143 5.67 -9.25 2.51
N PRO A 144 6.70 -9.59 3.29
CA PRO A 144 7.63 -10.67 2.93
C PRO A 144 6.93 -12.03 2.80
N ILE A 145 5.92 -12.30 3.62
CA ILE A 145 5.16 -13.56 3.59
C ILE A 145 4.32 -13.66 2.30
N LYS A 146 3.62 -12.58 1.94
CA LYS A 146 2.83 -12.51 0.70
C LYS A 146 3.71 -12.73 -0.54
N ASP A 147 4.89 -12.10 -0.55
CA ASP A 147 5.84 -12.20 -1.65
C ASP A 147 6.43 -13.61 -1.81
N TYR A 148 6.84 -14.22 -0.69
CA TYR A 148 7.31 -15.60 -0.67
C TYR A 148 6.24 -16.57 -1.20
N TRP A 149 4.99 -16.44 -0.73
CA TRP A 149 3.89 -17.31 -1.17
C TRP A 149 3.54 -17.15 -2.66
N LEU A 150 3.52 -15.92 -3.16
CA LEU A 150 3.36 -15.62 -4.59
C LEU A 150 4.44 -16.31 -5.44
N HIS A 151 5.67 -16.34 -4.93
CA HIS A 151 6.77 -17.00 -5.61
C HIS A 151 6.63 -18.53 -5.60
N THR A 152 6.37 -19.16 -4.45
CA THR A 152 6.20 -20.62 -4.36
C THR A 152 5.09 -21.10 -5.30
N ARG A 153 3.98 -20.35 -5.35
CA ARG A 153 2.87 -20.64 -6.26
C ARG A 153 3.26 -20.53 -7.73
N ASN A 154 4.09 -19.56 -8.11
CA ASN A 154 4.56 -19.43 -9.49
C ASN A 154 5.50 -20.59 -9.90
N LEU A 155 6.30 -21.11 -8.97
CA LEU A 155 7.14 -22.30 -9.22
C LEU A 155 6.29 -23.56 -9.41
N GLU A 156 5.24 -23.75 -8.58
CA GLU A 156 4.30 -24.87 -8.72
C GLU A 156 3.60 -24.85 -10.09
N LEU A 157 3.17 -23.66 -10.54
CA LEU A 157 2.55 -23.50 -11.86
C LEU A 157 3.51 -23.83 -13.00
N GLN A 158 4.80 -23.46 -12.89
CA GLN A 158 5.80 -23.82 -13.90
C GLN A 158 6.06 -25.34 -13.97
N HIS A 159 6.09 -26.02 -12.83
CA HIS A 159 6.24 -27.48 -12.78
C HIS A 159 4.99 -28.25 -13.26
N SER A 160 3.79 -27.66 -13.15
CA SER A 160 2.55 -28.26 -13.66
C SER A 160 2.36 -28.16 -15.18
N LEU A 161 3.17 -27.33 -15.86
CA LEU A 161 3.11 -27.06 -17.29
C LEU A 161 4.22 -27.77 -18.09
N ILE A 162 5.04 -28.59 -17.42
CA ILE A 162 6.11 -29.43 -17.99
C ILE A 162 5.73 -30.89 -17.74
#